data_AF-A0A2M7QZH0-F1
#
_entry.id   AF-A0A2M7QZH0-F1
#
_cell.length_a   1.000
_cell.length_b   1.000
_cell.length_c   1.000
_cell.angle_alpha   90.00
_cell.angle_beta   90.00
_cell.angle_gamma   90.00
#
_symmetry.space_group_name_H-M   'P 1'
#
loop_
_entity.id
_entity.type
_entity.pdbx_description
1 polymer ?
#
loop_
_entity_poly.entity_id
_entity_poly.type
_entity_poly.pdbx_seq_one_letter_code
_entity_poly.pdbx_strand_id
1 'polypeptide(L)'
;MSLLHLYRRPALSLAKKNELLSIVKQKVSPDVKDIKTEYCFNIETVAPLTNEELDILRWLLAETFEIENFSEESFLLKGIPPPTHPSPSRGEGEGGGEILEVGPRMNFTTAWSTNVVSVCHACGLTKISRIERSRRYKIIFSQQSNTLLQPNNPPVPPLSKGDKGGFLELIRDRMTECSYPEPLTTFETGIKPEPVYIVPLIEEGKAALRKMDIEMGLGLDDWDIDYYSNLFVNDIGRNPTNVECFDLGQSNSEHSRHWFFKGRLIIDGKEMPYTLMDIIKQPLMANPNNSVIAFKDNSSAIRGYD
;
A
#
# COMPACT_ATOMS: atom_id res chain seq x y z
N MET A 1 -7.20 6.91 21.13
CA MET A 1 -8.52 7.12 20.50
C MET A 1 -8.93 5.78 19.90
N SER A 2 -10.19 5.38 19.99
CA SER A 2 -10.69 4.15 19.34
C SER A 2 -11.18 4.46 17.94
N LEU A 3 -10.88 3.59 16.97
CA LEU A 3 -11.44 3.70 15.62
C LEU A 3 -12.96 3.46 15.65
N LEU A 4 -13.68 4.20 14.81
CA LEU A 4 -15.07 3.92 14.46
C LEU A 4 -15.10 2.92 13.30
N HIS A 5 -15.95 1.89 13.39
CA HIS A 5 -16.13 0.89 12.34
C HIS A 5 -17.53 0.97 11.76
N LEU A 6 -17.63 1.16 10.46
CA LEU A 6 -18.89 1.12 9.71
C LEU A 6 -18.80 0.06 8.62
N TYR A 7 -19.91 -0.55 8.25
CA TYR A 7 -19.93 -1.72 7.38
C TYR A 7 -20.83 -1.51 6.17
N ARG A 8 -20.41 -2.07 5.03
CA ARG A 8 -21.23 -2.07 3.80
C ARG A 8 -21.14 -3.40 3.07
N ARG A 9 -22.27 -3.96 2.65
CA ARG A 9 -22.30 -5.22 1.88
C ARG A 9 -22.86 -5.01 0.46
N PRO A 10 -22.45 -5.83 -0.52
CA PRO A 10 -21.31 -6.75 -0.49
C PRO A 10 -19.97 -6.03 -0.75
N ALA A 11 -18.84 -6.64 -0.40
CA ALA A 11 -17.51 -6.13 -0.80
C ALA A 11 -17.13 -6.53 -2.24
N LEU A 12 -17.72 -7.60 -2.75
CA LEU A 12 -17.50 -8.12 -4.09
C LEU A 12 -18.82 -8.14 -4.86
N SER A 13 -18.74 -7.82 -6.16
CA SER A 13 -19.86 -8.07 -7.07
C SER A 13 -20.16 -9.58 -7.13
N LEU A 14 -21.40 -9.92 -7.51
CA LEU A 14 -21.83 -11.33 -7.60
C LEU A 14 -20.91 -12.17 -8.51
N ALA A 15 -20.48 -11.61 -9.64
CA ALA A 15 -19.56 -12.27 -10.56
C ALA A 15 -18.20 -12.57 -9.90
N LYS A 16 -17.57 -11.56 -9.27
CA LYS A 16 -16.29 -11.74 -8.57
C LYS A 16 -16.40 -12.70 -7.39
N LYS A 17 -17.52 -12.69 -6.67
CA LYS A 17 -17.81 -13.65 -5.60
C LYS A 17 -17.86 -15.08 -6.12
N ASN A 18 -18.55 -15.31 -7.24
CA ASN A 18 -18.69 -16.65 -7.82
C ASN A 18 -17.36 -17.17 -8.39
N GLU A 19 -16.58 -16.30 -9.02
CA GLU A 19 -15.23 -16.62 -9.47
C GLU A 19 -14.33 -17.02 -8.29
N LEU A 20 -14.29 -16.18 -7.23
CA LEU A 20 -13.54 -16.48 -6.02
C LEU A 20 -13.99 -17.81 -5.39
N LEU A 21 -15.29 -18.04 -5.26
CA LEU A 21 -15.83 -19.28 -4.71
C LEU A 21 -15.38 -20.51 -5.52
N SER A 22 -15.37 -20.42 -6.86
CA SER A 22 -14.88 -21.50 -7.72
C SER A 22 -13.40 -21.79 -7.47
N ILE A 23 -12.56 -20.75 -7.39
CA ILE A 23 -11.13 -20.89 -7.16
C ILE A 23 -10.86 -21.46 -5.77
N VAL A 24 -11.57 -20.98 -4.74
CA VAL A 24 -11.43 -21.45 -3.35
C VAL A 24 -11.82 -22.92 -3.21
N LYS A 25 -12.89 -23.36 -3.88
CA LYS A 25 -13.27 -24.79 -3.92
C LYS A 25 -12.18 -25.69 -4.50
N GLN A 26 -11.46 -25.19 -5.52
CA GLN A 26 -10.42 -25.95 -6.20
C GLN A 26 -9.08 -25.93 -5.47
N LYS A 27 -8.69 -24.77 -4.91
CA LYS A 27 -7.33 -24.54 -4.40
C LYS A 27 -7.21 -24.55 -2.87
N VAL A 28 -8.32 -24.35 -2.15
CA VAL A 28 -8.32 -24.18 -0.70
C VAL A 28 -9.09 -25.31 -0.03
N SER A 29 -10.39 -25.42 -0.27
CA SER A 29 -11.19 -26.51 0.28
C SER A 29 -12.48 -26.72 -0.53
N PRO A 30 -12.76 -27.95 -0.99
CA PRO A 30 -13.99 -28.27 -1.73
C PRO A 30 -15.25 -28.12 -0.87
N ASP A 31 -15.13 -28.13 0.45
CA ASP A 31 -16.24 -28.05 1.41
C ASP A 31 -16.77 -26.61 1.59
N VAL A 32 -16.14 -25.60 0.97
CA VAL A 32 -16.64 -24.22 1.02
C VAL A 32 -17.92 -24.11 0.19
N LYS A 33 -19.06 -23.89 0.84
CA LYS A 33 -20.38 -23.76 0.22
C LYS A 33 -20.60 -22.39 -0.42
N ASP A 34 -20.30 -21.33 0.31
CA ASP A 34 -20.52 -19.93 -0.10
C ASP A 34 -19.55 -18.98 0.62
N ILE A 35 -19.40 -17.77 0.09
CA ILE A 35 -18.58 -16.71 0.69
C ILE A 35 -19.43 -15.45 0.78
N LYS A 36 -19.67 -14.94 1.99
CA LYS A 36 -20.29 -13.62 2.20
C LYS A 36 -19.21 -12.57 2.36
N THR A 37 -19.45 -11.36 1.87
CA THR A 37 -18.46 -10.28 1.93
C THR A 37 -19.09 -8.97 2.39
N GLU A 38 -18.30 -8.15 3.07
CA GLU A 38 -18.62 -6.76 3.39
C GLU A 38 -17.33 -5.92 3.41
N TYR A 39 -17.45 -4.64 3.14
CA TYR A 39 -16.44 -3.65 3.49
C TYR A 39 -16.55 -3.31 4.96
N CYS A 40 -15.40 -3.02 5.58
CA CYS A 40 -15.31 -2.31 6.85
C CYS A 40 -14.57 -0.99 6.62
N PHE A 41 -15.20 0.11 7.01
CA PHE A 41 -14.62 1.44 7.04
C PHE A 41 -14.04 1.66 8.43
N ASN A 42 -12.71 1.70 8.51
CA ASN A 42 -11.97 2.02 9.71
C ASN A 42 -11.75 3.53 9.73
N ILE A 43 -12.36 4.23 10.69
CA ILE A 43 -12.44 5.70 10.70
C ILE A 43 -11.76 6.22 11.97
N GLU A 44 -10.71 7.00 11.78
CA GLU A 44 -10.03 7.72 12.86
C GLU A 44 -10.56 9.14 12.96
N THR A 45 -10.82 9.55 14.19
CA THR A 45 -11.33 10.88 14.51
C THR A 45 -10.47 11.52 15.58
N VAL A 46 -10.20 12.82 15.44
CA VAL A 46 -9.45 13.59 16.45
C VAL A 46 -10.33 13.98 17.64
N ALA A 47 -11.65 13.94 17.46
CA ALA A 47 -12.65 14.21 18.48
C ALA A 47 -13.97 13.45 18.16
N PRO A 48 -14.84 13.19 19.15
CA PRO A 48 -16.12 12.54 18.92
C PRO A 48 -17.00 13.27 17.89
N LEU A 49 -17.64 12.50 17.02
CA LEU A 49 -18.64 12.99 16.07
C LEU A 49 -19.99 13.20 16.77
N THR A 50 -20.69 14.26 16.39
CA THR A 50 -22.09 14.53 16.75
C THR A 50 -23.02 13.67 15.90
N ASN A 51 -24.30 13.59 16.29
CA ASN A 51 -25.30 12.84 15.50
C ASN A 51 -25.45 13.40 14.08
N GLU A 52 -25.42 14.73 13.91
CA GLU A 52 -25.47 15.36 12.59
C GLU A 52 -24.25 15.00 11.72
N GLU A 53 -23.06 14.99 12.31
CA GLU A 53 -21.84 14.55 11.61
C GLU A 53 -21.89 13.06 11.24
N LEU A 54 -22.45 12.22 12.11
CA LEU A 54 -22.65 10.79 11.84
C LEU A 54 -23.66 10.56 10.70
N ASP A 55 -24.74 11.35 10.63
CA ASP A 55 -25.72 11.27 9.56
C ASP A 55 -25.12 11.65 8.20
N ILE A 56 -24.30 12.70 8.15
CA ILE A 56 -23.57 13.09 6.93
C ILE A 56 -22.57 12.00 6.54
N LEU A 57 -21.79 11.47 7.50
CA LEU A 57 -20.82 10.41 7.25
C LEU A 57 -21.49 9.14 6.71
N ARG A 58 -22.63 8.78 7.29
CA ARG A 58 -23.48 7.68 6.82
C ARG A 58 -23.93 7.92 5.39
N TRP A 59 -24.43 9.11 5.08
CA TRP A 59 -24.86 9.45 3.72
C TRP A 59 -23.72 9.34 2.70
N LEU A 60 -22.51 9.79 3.06
CA LEU A 60 -21.32 9.69 2.21
C LEU A 60 -20.88 8.25 1.96
N LEU A 61 -20.91 7.38 2.98
CA LEU A 61 -20.39 6.00 2.88
C LEU A 61 -21.44 4.97 2.46
N ALA A 62 -22.73 5.30 2.55
CA ALA A 62 -23.80 4.38 2.24
C ALA A 62 -24.05 4.17 0.74
N GLU A 63 -23.48 5.02 -0.13
CA GLU A 63 -23.81 5.15 -1.55
C GLU A 63 -25.30 5.49 -1.79
N THR A 64 -25.56 6.52 -2.60
CA THR A 64 -26.83 7.28 -2.61
C THR A 64 -28.12 6.46 -2.85
N PHE A 65 -28.04 5.26 -3.43
CA PHE A 65 -29.21 4.45 -3.80
C PHE A 65 -29.29 3.07 -3.13
N GLU A 66 -28.40 2.77 -2.18
CA GLU A 66 -28.34 1.45 -1.53
C GLU A 66 -28.09 1.58 -0.02
N ILE A 67 -28.89 2.41 0.65
CA ILE A 67 -28.68 2.74 2.06
C ILE A 67 -28.89 1.54 2.99
N GLU A 68 -29.72 0.58 2.58
CA GLU A 68 -30.00 -0.69 3.26
C GLU A 68 -28.79 -1.63 3.33
N ASN A 69 -27.79 -1.36 2.49
CA ASN A 69 -26.55 -2.11 2.42
C ASN A 69 -25.47 -1.53 3.34
N PHE A 70 -25.77 -0.46 4.09
CA PHE A 70 -24.86 0.19 5.04
C PHE A 70 -25.35 0.06 6.49
N SER A 71 -24.44 -0.15 7.44
CA SER A 71 -24.78 -0.39 8.84
C SER A 71 -23.60 -0.07 9.78
N GLU A 72 -23.90 0.36 11.00
CA GLU A 72 -22.93 0.46 12.10
C GLU A 72 -22.54 -0.93 12.65
N GLU A 73 -23.44 -1.89 12.53
CA GLU A 73 -23.18 -3.29 12.87
C GLU A 73 -22.78 -4.12 11.64
N SER A 74 -21.85 -5.04 11.83
CA SER A 74 -21.42 -5.98 10.78
C SER A 74 -22.57 -6.87 10.30
N PHE A 75 -22.74 -6.98 8.99
CA PHE A 75 -23.70 -7.89 8.37
C PHE A 75 -23.25 -9.36 8.45
N LEU A 76 -21.95 -9.60 8.64
CA LEU A 76 -21.38 -10.93 8.83
C LEU A 76 -21.59 -11.49 10.24
N LEU A 77 -21.87 -10.62 11.22
CA LEU A 77 -22.03 -10.96 12.64
C LEU A 77 -23.49 -11.01 13.14
N LYS A 78 -24.48 -10.60 12.34
CA LYS A 78 -25.90 -10.61 12.77
C LYS A 78 -26.31 -11.99 13.31
N GLY A 79 -26.75 -12.02 14.57
CA GLY A 79 -27.12 -13.24 15.33
C GLY A 79 -26.05 -13.76 16.31
N ILE A 80 -24.91 -13.07 16.48
CA ILE A 80 -23.82 -13.44 17.40
C ILE A 80 -23.74 -12.39 18.52
N PRO A 81 -23.87 -12.76 19.81
CA PRO A 81 -23.67 -11.80 20.91
C PRO A 81 -22.21 -11.30 20.96
N PRO A 82 -21.95 -10.04 21.34
CA PRO A 82 -20.60 -9.49 21.41
C PRO A 82 -19.74 -10.31 22.41
N PRO A 83 -18.46 -10.58 22.08
CA PRO A 83 -17.60 -11.38 22.94
C PRO A 83 -17.29 -10.62 24.24
N THR A 84 -17.46 -11.29 25.38
CA THR A 84 -17.16 -10.75 26.72
C THR A 84 -15.66 -10.75 27.07
N HIS A 85 -14.80 -11.20 26.15
CA HIS A 85 -13.35 -11.20 26.31
C HIS A 85 -12.62 -10.91 24.97
N PRO A 86 -11.44 -10.26 25.00
CA PRO A 86 -10.59 -10.13 23.81
C PRO A 86 -10.01 -11.51 23.48
N SER A 87 -10.71 -12.24 22.62
CA SER A 87 -10.33 -13.56 22.14
C SER A 87 -10.43 -13.53 20.62
N PRO A 88 -9.49 -14.15 19.90
CA PRO A 88 -9.33 -13.87 18.50
C PRO A 88 -10.57 -14.31 17.72
N SER A 89 -11.24 -13.35 17.05
CA SER A 89 -12.16 -13.57 15.93
C SER A 89 -13.03 -14.85 15.98
N ARG A 90 -13.60 -15.20 17.14
CA ARG A 90 -14.54 -16.32 17.28
C ARG A 90 -15.97 -15.84 17.06
N GLY A 91 -16.37 -15.77 15.80
CA GLY A 91 -17.77 -15.65 15.41
C GLY A 91 -18.48 -17.01 15.46
N GLU A 92 -18.79 -17.51 16.66
CA GLU A 92 -19.64 -18.69 16.83
C GLU A 92 -21.11 -18.24 16.98
N GLY A 93 -21.85 -18.24 15.87
CA GLY A 93 -23.31 -18.22 15.88
C GLY A 93 -23.88 -18.91 14.64
N GLU A 94 -25.20 -19.07 14.63
CA GLU A 94 -25.94 -19.92 13.71
C GLU A 94 -25.49 -19.72 12.25
N GLY A 95 -24.80 -20.72 11.71
CA GLY A 95 -24.24 -20.72 10.36
C GLY A 95 -22.71 -20.85 10.26
N GLY A 96 -21.99 -21.08 11.38
CA GLY A 96 -20.63 -21.63 11.44
C GLY A 96 -19.70 -21.20 10.30
N GLY A 97 -19.12 -20.01 10.41
CA GLY A 97 -18.25 -19.48 9.36
C GLY A 97 -17.17 -18.55 9.90
N GLU A 98 -15.95 -18.78 9.47
CA GLU A 98 -14.77 -18.00 9.84
C GLU A 98 -14.74 -16.67 9.06
N ILE A 99 -14.41 -15.58 9.75
CA ILE A 99 -14.27 -14.24 9.14
C ILE A 99 -12.78 -13.92 8.98
N LEU A 100 -12.39 -13.62 7.76
CA LEU A 100 -11.06 -13.11 7.43
C LEU A 100 -11.18 -11.67 6.94
N GLU A 101 -10.30 -10.79 7.42
CA GLU A 101 -10.27 -9.39 7.03
C GLU A 101 -8.92 -9.04 6.41
N VAL A 102 -8.96 -8.34 5.28
CA VAL A 102 -7.77 -7.83 4.60
C VAL A 102 -7.95 -6.36 4.28
N GLY A 103 -6.91 -5.57 4.49
CA GLY A 103 -6.92 -4.15 4.20
C GLY A 103 -5.53 -3.64 3.87
N PRO A 104 -5.41 -2.33 3.57
CA PRO A 104 -4.12 -1.70 3.28
C PRO A 104 -3.12 -1.90 4.41
N ARG A 105 -1.82 -1.97 4.09
CA ARG A 105 -0.80 -1.91 5.14
C ARG A 105 -0.85 -0.54 5.81
N MET A 106 -0.66 -0.54 7.13
CA MET A 106 -0.91 0.62 7.99
C MET A 106 0.14 1.73 7.83
N ASN A 107 1.29 1.42 7.22
CA ASN A 107 2.44 2.32 7.07
C ASN A 107 2.30 3.35 5.94
N PHE A 108 1.22 3.33 5.16
CA PHE A 108 0.91 4.35 4.17
C PHE A 108 -0.58 4.63 4.14
N THR A 109 -0.97 5.80 3.64
CA THR A 109 -2.37 6.20 3.42
C THR A 109 -2.76 5.91 1.98
N THR A 110 -3.88 5.22 1.74
CA THR A 110 -4.32 4.94 0.37
C THR A 110 -4.81 6.20 -0.35
N ALA A 111 -4.73 6.22 -1.68
CA ALA A 111 -5.32 7.30 -2.48
C ALA A 111 -6.85 7.43 -2.24
N TRP A 112 -7.52 6.31 -1.99
CA TRP A 112 -8.94 6.30 -1.61
C TRP A 112 -9.16 7.03 -0.27
N SER A 113 -8.31 6.78 0.73
CA SER A 113 -8.34 7.46 2.03
C SER A 113 -8.17 8.97 1.88
N THR A 114 -7.15 9.42 1.14
CA THR A 114 -6.91 10.85 0.90
C THR A 114 -8.12 11.53 0.26
N ASN A 115 -8.73 10.88 -0.74
CA ASN A 115 -9.89 11.45 -1.43
C ASN A 115 -11.13 11.48 -0.55
N VAL A 116 -11.43 10.41 0.18
CA VAL A 116 -12.64 10.36 1.02
C VAL A 116 -12.53 11.32 2.22
N VAL A 117 -11.34 11.49 2.80
CA VAL A 117 -11.11 12.49 3.85
C VAL A 117 -11.31 13.89 3.30
N SER A 118 -10.79 14.19 2.10
CA SER A 118 -11.02 15.47 1.42
C SER A 118 -12.51 15.75 1.19
N VAL A 119 -13.28 14.74 0.74
CA VAL A 119 -14.74 14.84 0.61
C VAL A 119 -15.41 15.08 1.97
N CYS A 120 -15.01 14.34 3.01
CA CYS A 120 -15.53 14.53 4.37
C CYS A 120 -15.31 15.97 4.86
N HIS A 121 -14.10 16.50 4.67
CA HIS A 121 -13.75 17.88 5.05
C HIS A 121 -14.56 18.92 4.26
N ALA A 122 -14.75 18.71 2.96
CA ALA A 122 -15.59 19.56 2.12
C ALA A 122 -17.07 19.55 2.56
N CYS A 123 -17.54 18.45 3.15
CA CYS A 123 -18.86 18.31 3.75
C CYS A 123 -18.94 18.76 5.23
N GLY A 124 -17.89 19.36 5.78
CA GLY A 124 -17.86 19.88 7.16
C GLY A 124 -17.40 18.87 8.23
N LEU A 125 -17.07 17.63 7.86
CA LEU A 125 -16.60 16.58 8.78
C LEU A 125 -15.10 16.70 9.07
N THR A 126 -14.66 17.83 9.61
CA THR A 126 -13.23 18.15 9.82
C THR A 126 -12.55 17.31 10.91
N LYS A 127 -13.34 16.64 11.77
CA LYS A 127 -12.84 15.78 12.85
C LYS A 127 -12.28 14.44 12.35
N ILE A 128 -12.56 14.05 11.11
CA ILE A 128 -12.07 12.81 10.52
C ILE A 128 -10.62 13.02 10.06
N SER A 129 -9.67 12.31 10.66
CA SER A 129 -8.24 12.37 10.27
C SER A 129 -7.91 11.36 9.19
N ARG A 130 -8.51 10.17 9.24
CA ARG A 130 -8.22 9.08 8.32
C ARG A 130 -9.40 8.12 8.19
N ILE A 131 -9.69 7.69 6.96
CA ILE A 131 -10.63 6.58 6.70
C ILE A 131 -9.94 5.55 5.81
N GLU A 132 -9.89 4.30 6.21
CA GLU A 132 -9.45 3.21 5.34
C GLU A 132 -10.54 2.15 5.18
N ARG A 133 -10.55 1.51 4.01
CA ARG A 133 -11.53 0.47 3.68
C ARG A 133 -10.86 -0.90 3.59
N SER A 134 -11.23 -1.81 4.48
CA SER A 134 -10.87 -3.22 4.43
C SER A 134 -12.03 -4.06 3.85
N ARG A 135 -11.70 -5.28 3.42
CA ARG A 135 -12.65 -6.28 2.92
C ARG A 135 -12.68 -7.45 3.90
N ARG A 136 -13.90 -7.84 4.27
CA ARG A 136 -14.17 -8.95 5.18
C ARG A 136 -14.87 -10.06 4.42
N TYR A 137 -14.47 -11.29 4.71
CA TYR A 137 -14.91 -12.51 4.03
C TYR A 137 -15.36 -13.51 5.08
N LYS A 138 -16.66 -13.84 5.10
CA LYS A 138 -17.20 -14.95 5.89
C LYS A 138 -17.30 -16.19 5.02
N ILE A 139 -16.53 -17.21 5.35
CA ILE A 139 -16.48 -18.47 4.62
C ILE A 139 -17.53 -19.41 5.23
N ILE A 140 -18.44 -19.90 4.40
CA ILE A 140 -19.54 -20.79 4.82
C ILE A 140 -19.23 -22.18 4.29
N PHE A 141 -19.23 -23.17 5.18
CA PHE A 141 -18.97 -24.57 4.82
C PHE A 141 -20.25 -25.35 4.56
N SER A 142 -20.18 -26.39 3.74
CA SER A 142 -21.22 -27.40 3.68
C SER A 142 -21.21 -28.17 5.00
N GLN A 143 -22.36 -28.24 5.69
CA GLN A 143 -22.51 -29.23 6.74
C GLN A 143 -22.36 -30.61 6.10
N GLN A 144 -21.37 -31.39 6.54
CA GLN A 144 -21.39 -32.82 6.23
C GLN A 144 -22.68 -33.38 6.80
N SER A 145 -23.48 -34.03 5.96
CA SER A 145 -24.59 -34.86 6.41
C SER A 145 -23.99 -36.04 7.18
N ASN A 146 -23.66 -35.84 8.45
CA ASN A 146 -23.58 -36.97 9.35
C ASN A 146 -25.02 -37.45 9.55
N THR A 147 -25.37 -38.43 8.72
CA THR A 147 -26.38 -39.42 9.02
C THR A 147 -26.25 -39.83 10.49
N LEU A 148 -27.38 -39.80 11.19
CA LEU A 148 -27.62 -40.12 12.60
C LEU A 148 -27.53 -38.90 13.55
N LEU A 149 -28.73 -38.43 13.88
CA LEU A 149 -29.12 -37.67 15.07
C LEU A 149 -28.24 -38.06 16.29
N GLN A 150 -27.20 -37.29 16.55
CA GLN A 150 -26.54 -37.23 17.85
C GLN A 150 -26.54 -35.77 18.30
N PRO A 151 -27.10 -35.43 19.49
CA PRO A 151 -27.24 -34.05 19.96
C PRO A 151 -25.94 -33.28 20.22
N ASN A 152 -24.76 -33.88 20.01
CA ASN A 152 -23.46 -33.35 20.42
C ASN A 152 -22.41 -33.39 19.29
N ASN A 153 -22.78 -33.12 18.03
CA ASN A 153 -21.77 -32.90 17.00
C ASN A 153 -21.04 -31.56 17.28
N PRO A 154 -19.69 -31.56 17.34
CA PRO A 154 -18.95 -30.32 17.45
C PRO A 154 -19.19 -29.43 16.22
N PRO A 155 -19.05 -28.09 16.36
CA PRO A 155 -19.19 -27.17 15.24
C PRO A 155 -18.25 -27.58 14.09
N VAL A 156 -18.68 -27.30 12.86
CA VAL A 156 -17.89 -27.55 11.64
C VAL A 156 -16.46 -27.03 11.86
N PRO A 157 -15.42 -27.86 11.67
CA PRO A 157 -14.06 -27.45 11.98
C PRO A 157 -13.66 -26.25 11.11
N PRO A 158 -12.97 -25.25 11.68
CA PRO A 158 -12.48 -24.08 10.94
C PRO A 158 -11.50 -24.49 9.84
N LEU A 159 -11.20 -23.58 8.90
CA LEU A 159 -10.12 -23.79 7.93
C LEU A 159 -8.86 -24.23 8.66
N SER A 160 -8.12 -25.20 8.08
CA SER A 160 -6.79 -25.49 8.58
C SER A 160 -5.89 -24.26 8.44
N LYS A 161 -4.81 -24.16 9.22
CA LYS A 161 -3.86 -23.03 9.08
C LYS A 161 -3.34 -22.89 7.65
N GLY A 162 -3.13 -24.01 6.95
CA GLY A 162 -2.71 -24.03 5.54
C GLY A 162 -3.78 -23.44 4.63
N ASP A 163 -5.03 -23.83 4.81
CA ASP A 163 -6.15 -23.36 3.98
C ASP A 163 -6.43 -21.87 4.21
N LYS A 164 -6.28 -21.38 5.45
CA LYS A 164 -6.35 -19.92 5.74
C LYS A 164 -5.28 -19.15 4.98
N GLY A 165 -4.04 -19.66 4.99
CA GLY A 165 -2.93 -19.07 4.24
C GLY A 165 -3.24 -19.02 2.74
N GLY A 166 -3.68 -20.15 2.17
CA GLY A 166 -4.07 -20.24 0.76
C GLY A 166 -5.22 -19.30 0.40
N PHE A 167 -6.23 -19.16 1.26
CA PHE A 167 -7.31 -18.20 1.04
C PHE A 167 -6.81 -16.76 1.07
N LEU A 168 -5.99 -16.39 2.06
CA LEU A 168 -5.43 -15.04 2.18
C LEU A 168 -4.59 -14.67 0.95
N GLU A 169 -3.82 -15.61 0.38
CA GLU A 169 -3.06 -15.39 -0.85
C GLU A 169 -3.92 -15.09 -2.08
N LEU A 170 -5.17 -15.57 -2.11
CA LEU A 170 -6.10 -15.30 -3.21
C LEU A 170 -6.76 -13.91 -3.13
N ILE A 171 -6.92 -13.36 -1.92
CA ILE A 171 -7.76 -12.17 -1.70
C ILE A 171 -6.99 -10.87 -1.39
N ARG A 172 -5.69 -10.98 -1.08
CA ARG A 172 -4.83 -9.83 -0.75
C ARG A 172 -3.80 -9.58 -1.83
N ASP A 173 -3.53 -8.31 -2.09
CA ASP A 173 -2.28 -7.91 -2.73
C ASP A 173 -1.13 -7.99 -1.71
N ARG A 174 -0.14 -8.86 -1.96
CA ARG A 174 1.00 -9.05 -1.04
C ARG A 174 1.81 -7.78 -0.81
N MET A 175 1.85 -6.88 -1.80
CA MET A 175 2.67 -5.66 -1.76
C MET A 175 1.99 -4.58 -0.94
N THR A 176 0.68 -4.41 -1.11
CA THR A 176 -0.05 -3.24 -0.58
C THR A 176 -0.99 -3.57 0.58
N GLU A 177 -1.36 -4.84 0.79
CA GLU A 177 -2.35 -5.25 1.78
C GLU A 177 -1.80 -6.28 2.78
N CYS A 178 -2.44 -6.33 3.95
CA CYS A 178 -2.19 -7.32 4.98
C CYS A 178 -3.50 -7.85 5.58
N SER A 179 -3.40 -8.99 6.26
CA SER A 179 -4.50 -9.53 7.06
C SER A 179 -4.64 -8.71 8.34
N TYR A 180 -5.89 -8.46 8.77
CA TYR A 180 -6.21 -7.94 10.08
C TYR A 180 -6.78 -9.09 10.92
N PRO A 181 -5.99 -9.66 11.87
CA PRO A 181 -6.47 -10.77 12.68
C PRO A 181 -7.66 -10.38 13.55
N GLU A 182 -7.66 -9.14 14.04
CA GLU A 182 -8.71 -8.54 14.86
C GLU A 182 -9.10 -7.17 14.29
N PRO A 183 -10.30 -6.66 14.63
CA PRO A 183 -10.69 -5.30 14.28
C PRO A 183 -9.62 -4.28 14.70
N LEU A 184 -9.27 -3.38 13.78
CA LEU A 184 -8.23 -2.38 14.02
C LEU A 184 -8.64 -1.43 15.15
N THR A 185 -7.72 -1.14 16.06
CA THR A 185 -7.99 -0.18 17.16
C THR A 185 -7.30 1.16 16.95
N THR A 186 -6.31 1.24 16.05
CA THR A 186 -5.54 2.44 15.73
C THR A 186 -4.89 2.32 14.34
N PHE A 187 -4.59 3.46 13.69
CA PHE A 187 -3.72 3.51 12.50
C PHE A 187 -2.23 3.62 12.83
N GLU A 188 -1.89 3.83 14.11
CA GLU A 188 -0.51 3.95 14.55
C GLU A 188 0.25 2.64 14.36
N THR A 189 1.36 2.70 13.64
CA THR A 189 2.26 1.56 13.42
C THR A 189 3.30 1.41 14.52
N GLY A 190 3.44 2.42 15.40
CA GLY A 190 4.53 2.52 16.37
C GLY A 190 5.89 2.84 15.74
N ILE A 191 5.97 2.98 14.40
CA ILE A 191 7.20 3.32 13.69
C ILE A 191 7.53 4.78 14.02
N LYS A 192 8.71 5.00 14.59
CA LYS A 192 9.26 6.33 14.83
C LYS A 192 10.23 6.66 13.70
N PRO A 193 10.14 7.87 13.09
CA PRO A 193 11.15 8.32 12.14
C PRO A 193 12.55 8.24 12.75
N GLU A 194 13.50 7.69 12.00
CA GLU A 194 14.90 7.63 12.41
C GLU A 194 15.48 9.06 12.43
N PRO A 195 16.24 9.44 13.48
CA PRO A 195 16.88 10.76 13.50
C PRO A 195 17.98 10.86 12.43
N VAL A 196 18.22 12.09 11.98
CA VAL A 196 19.40 12.41 11.16
C VAL A 196 20.66 12.13 11.97
N TYR A 197 21.65 11.47 11.36
CA TYR A 197 22.94 11.20 11.97
C TYR A 197 24.09 11.61 11.05
N ILE A 198 25.26 11.82 11.66
CA ILE A 198 26.49 12.20 10.98
C ILE A 198 27.28 10.94 10.62
N VAL A 199 27.71 10.84 9.37
CA VAL A 199 28.55 9.76 8.86
C VAL A 199 30.00 10.14 9.13
N PRO A 200 30.77 9.39 9.94
CA PRO A 200 32.11 9.78 10.41
C PRO A 200 33.19 9.60 9.32
N LEU A 201 33.05 10.33 8.22
CA LEU A 201 33.89 10.22 7.03
C LEU A 201 35.31 10.76 7.22
N ILE A 202 35.50 11.77 8.07
CA ILE A 202 36.81 12.33 8.42
C ILE A 202 37.57 11.36 9.33
N GLU A 203 36.88 10.76 10.29
CA GLU A 203 37.47 9.88 11.30
C GLU A 203 37.71 8.46 10.77
N GLU A 204 36.76 7.90 10.02
CA GLU A 204 36.80 6.52 9.53
C GLU A 204 37.15 6.41 8.04
N GLY A 205 37.27 7.55 7.34
CA GLY A 205 37.58 7.58 5.91
C GLY A 205 36.52 6.91 5.05
N LYS A 206 36.92 6.49 3.84
CA LYS A 206 36.07 5.84 2.83
C LYS A 206 35.28 4.63 3.36
N ALA A 207 35.75 3.99 4.44
CA ALA A 207 35.06 2.85 5.04
C ALA A 207 33.68 3.21 5.59
N ALA A 208 33.52 4.40 6.21
CA ALA A 208 32.22 4.87 6.68
C ALA A 208 31.23 5.05 5.53
N LEU A 209 31.68 5.61 4.41
CA LEU A 209 30.82 5.82 3.24
C LEU A 209 30.46 4.49 2.56
N ARG A 210 31.38 3.54 2.46
CA ARG A 210 31.09 2.18 1.94
C ARG A 210 30.10 1.40 2.80
N LYS A 211 30.23 1.52 4.13
CA LYS A 211 29.27 0.90 5.05
C LYS A 211 27.87 1.45 4.81
N MET A 212 27.77 2.77 4.71
CA MET A 212 26.50 3.44 4.45
C MET A 212 25.90 3.07 3.08
N ASP A 213 26.73 2.98 2.05
CA ASP A 213 26.31 2.54 0.71
C ASP A 213 25.62 1.18 0.75
N ILE A 214 26.19 0.22 1.48
CA ILE A 214 25.61 -1.12 1.65
C ILE A 214 24.32 -1.08 2.49
N GLU A 215 24.34 -0.36 3.62
CA GLU A 215 23.20 -0.32 4.56
C GLU A 215 21.97 0.37 3.96
N MET A 216 22.16 1.42 3.17
CA MET A 216 21.07 2.17 2.53
C MET A 216 20.82 1.82 1.07
N GLY A 217 21.69 1.01 0.45
CA GLY A 217 21.61 0.63 -0.96
C GLY A 217 21.78 1.83 -1.91
N LEU A 218 22.81 2.65 -1.66
CA LEU A 218 23.03 3.88 -2.43
C LEU A 218 23.53 3.61 -3.86
N GLY A 219 24.20 2.49 -4.08
CA GLY A 219 24.68 2.05 -5.40
C GLY A 219 25.91 2.82 -5.88
N LEU A 220 26.75 3.29 -4.96
CA LEU A 220 27.96 4.06 -5.26
C LEU A 220 29.08 3.15 -5.77
N ASP A 221 29.76 3.58 -6.83
CA ASP A 221 30.97 2.90 -7.30
C ASP A 221 32.26 3.44 -6.62
N ASP A 222 33.41 2.85 -6.93
CA ASP A 222 34.68 3.30 -6.33
C ASP A 222 35.03 4.75 -6.69
N TRP A 223 34.61 5.24 -7.86
CA TRP A 223 34.82 6.63 -8.25
C TRP A 223 33.93 7.57 -7.43
N ASP A 224 32.66 7.22 -7.23
CA ASP A 224 31.73 7.95 -6.38
C ASP A 224 32.26 8.05 -4.94
N ILE A 225 32.68 6.93 -4.36
CA ILE A 225 33.24 6.88 -3.00
C ILE A 225 34.45 7.83 -2.89
N ASP A 226 35.32 7.82 -3.88
CA ASP A 226 36.52 8.65 -3.91
C ASP A 226 36.17 10.14 -4.06
N TYR A 227 35.25 10.45 -4.97
CA TYR A 227 34.79 11.80 -5.24
C TYR A 227 34.10 12.43 -4.01
N TYR A 228 33.11 11.75 -3.42
CA TYR A 228 32.40 12.29 -2.26
C TYR A 228 33.27 12.35 -1.02
N SER A 229 34.19 11.41 -0.84
CA SER A 229 35.16 11.49 0.25
C SER A 229 36.04 12.74 0.11
N ASN A 230 36.53 13.03 -1.09
CA ASN A 230 37.30 14.26 -1.33
C ASN A 230 36.43 15.51 -1.10
N LEU A 231 35.21 15.51 -1.64
CA LEU A 231 34.29 16.64 -1.52
C LEU A 231 34.02 17.00 -0.05
N PHE A 232 33.63 16.03 0.77
CA PHE A 232 33.29 16.31 2.17
C PHE A 232 34.51 16.58 3.04
N VAL A 233 35.58 15.79 2.89
CA VAL A 233 36.76 15.90 3.77
C VAL A 233 37.64 17.09 3.38
N ASN A 234 37.92 17.29 2.10
CA ASN A 234 38.90 18.26 1.63
C ASN A 234 38.28 19.59 1.18
N ASP A 235 37.16 19.54 0.45
CA ASP A 235 36.58 20.76 -0.13
C ASP A 235 35.61 21.45 0.86
N ILE A 236 34.76 20.67 1.53
CA ILE A 236 33.77 21.19 2.49
C ILE A 236 34.34 21.25 3.91
N GLY A 237 35.19 20.29 4.30
CA GLY A 237 35.83 20.25 5.61
C GLY A 237 34.91 19.77 6.76
N ARG A 238 33.90 18.94 6.47
CA ARG A 238 33.06 18.31 7.51
C ARG A 238 32.50 16.97 7.06
N ASN A 239 32.06 16.18 8.04
CA ASN A 239 31.30 14.97 7.81
C ASN A 239 29.94 15.23 7.13
N PRO A 240 29.51 14.36 6.19
CA PRO A 240 28.15 14.38 5.68
C PRO A 240 27.16 13.82 6.69
N THR A 241 25.90 14.24 6.54
CA THR A 241 24.77 13.57 7.18
C THR A 241 24.28 12.39 6.35
N ASN A 242 23.54 11.47 6.96
CA ASN A 242 22.91 10.36 6.25
C ASN A 242 21.92 10.84 5.16
N VAL A 243 21.24 11.97 5.38
CA VAL A 243 20.34 12.57 4.37
C VAL A 243 21.12 13.06 3.15
N GLU A 244 22.26 13.72 3.35
CA GLU A 244 23.10 14.20 2.24
C GLU A 244 23.68 13.04 1.42
N CYS A 245 24.19 12.01 2.07
CA CYS A 245 24.69 10.82 1.37
C CYS A 245 23.57 10.12 0.59
N PHE A 246 22.35 10.04 1.15
CA PHE A 246 21.21 9.46 0.44
C PHE A 246 20.81 10.29 -0.79
N ASP A 247 20.73 11.61 -0.66
CA ASP A 247 20.45 12.53 -1.77
C ASP A 247 21.49 12.40 -2.89
N LEU A 248 22.78 12.32 -2.55
CA LEU A 248 23.86 12.14 -3.53
C LEU A 248 23.71 10.83 -4.31
N GLY A 249 23.36 9.73 -3.63
CA GLY A 249 23.09 8.44 -4.29
C GLY A 249 21.93 8.51 -5.29
N GLN A 250 20.85 9.22 -4.94
CA GLN A 250 19.70 9.38 -5.85
C GLN A 250 20.01 10.33 -7.02
N SER A 251 20.62 11.47 -6.71
CA SER A 251 20.90 12.55 -7.66
C SER A 251 21.97 12.19 -8.70
N ASN A 252 22.91 11.29 -8.36
CA ASN A 252 23.94 10.82 -9.29
C ASN A 252 23.73 9.39 -9.82
N SER A 253 22.57 8.79 -9.55
CA SER A 253 22.16 7.54 -10.19
C SER A 253 22.10 7.65 -11.72
N GLU A 254 22.24 6.51 -12.41
CA GLU A 254 22.14 6.45 -13.87
C GLU A 254 20.80 6.99 -14.39
N HIS A 255 19.71 6.69 -13.69
CA HIS A 255 18.39 7.17 -14.06
C HIS A 255 18.30 8.71 -14.04
N SER A 256 18.96 9.36 -13.09
CA SER A 256 18.92 10.82 -12.93
C SER A 256 19.91 11.56 -13.83
N ARG A 257 21.12 11.02 -14.02
CA ARG A 257 22.19 11.71 -14.76
C ARG A 257 22.29 11.30 -16.22
N HIS A 258 21.77 10.13 -16.56
CA HIS A 258 21.88 9.52 -17.88
C HIS A 258 23.34 9.40 -18.32
N TRP A 259 24.21 8.83 -17.47
CA TRP A 259 25.63 8.65 -17.76
C TRP A 259 25.84 7.81 -19.00
N PHE A 260 25.02 6.77 -19.22
CA PHE A 260 25.11 5.95 -20.43
C PHE A 260 24.88 6.77 -21.70
N PHE A 261 23.86 7.64 -21.70
CA PHE A 261 23.53 8.46 -22.87
C PHE A 261 24.57 9.55 -23.16
N LYS A 262 25.29 10.00 -22.14
CA LYS A 262 26.35 11.02 -22.24
C LYS A 262 27.76 10.42 -22.25
N GLY A 263 27.86 9.10 -22.15
CA GLY A 263 29.12 8.38 -22.06
C GLY A 263 29.84 8.34 -23.40
N ARG A 264 31.15 8.14 -23.33
CA ARG A 264 31.97 7.85 -24.52
C ARG A 264 31.62 6.45 -25.02
N LEU A 265 31.37 6.34 -26.33
CA LEU A 265 31.04 5.08 -26.97
C LEU A 265 32.28 4.54 -27.69
N ILE A 266 32.67 3.30 -27.39
CA ILE A 266 33.72 2.57 -28.09
C ILE A 266 33.09 1.36 -28.75
N ILE A 267 33.07 1.32 -30.09
CA ILE A 267 32.51 0.22 -30.87
C ILE A 267 33.64 -0.42 -31.65
N ASP A 268 33.85 -1.73 -31.48
CA ASP A 268 34.92 -2.51 -32.11
C ASP A 268 36.32 -1.87 -31.92
N GLY A 269 36.58 -1.35 -30.72
CA GLY A 269 37.85 -0.71 -30.36
C GLY A 269 38.03 0.73 -30.90
N LYS A 270 37.04 1.30 -31.58
CA LYS A 270 37.07 2.68 -32.08
C LYS A 270 36.14 3.57 -31.27
N GLU A 271 36.67 4.68 -30.76
CA GLU A 271 35.87 5.72 -30.12
C GLU A 271 35.00 6.45 -31.16
N MET A 272 33.70 6.59 -30.86
CA MET A 272 32.75 7.28 -31.70
C MET A 272 32.78 8.78 -31.44
N PRO A 273 32.56 9.63 -32.47
CA PRO A 273 32.67 11.08 -32.34
C PRO A 273 31.52 11.75 -31.57
N TYR A 274 30.44 11.03 -31.31
CA TYR A 274 29.23 11.55 -30.69
C TYR A 274 28.74 10.62 -29.58
N THR A 275 28.19 11.19 -28.52
CA THR A 275 27.42 10.44 -27.52
C THR A 275 26.04 10.07 -28.07
N LEU A 276 25.31 9.17 -27.39
CA LEU A 276 23.93 8.87 -27.77
C LEU A 276 23.05 10.11 -27.68
N MET A 277 23.23 10.93 -26.64
CA MET A 277 22.49 12.18 -26.47
C MET A 277 22.77 13.18 -27.61
N ASP A 278 24.01 13.24 -28.10
CA ASP A 278 24.34 14.09 -29.25
C ASP A 278 23.62 13.63 -30.51
N ILE A 279 23.61 12.31 -30.76
CA ILE A 279 22.88 11.71 -31.88
C ILE A 279 21.38 12.07 -31.81
N ILE A 280 20.78 11.98 -30.62
CA ILE A 280 19.37 12.34 -30.40
C ILE A 280 19.10 13.83 -30.64
N LYS A 281 20.09 14.72 -30.44
CA LYS A 281 19.96 16.16 -30.70
C LYS A 281 20.16 16.53 -32.18
N GLN A 282 20.79 15.68 -33.00
CA GLN A 282 21.09 16.01 -34.40
C GLN A 282 19.85 16.37 -35.25
N PRO A 283 18.70 15.68 -35.14
CA PRO A 283 17.51 16.07 -35.90
C PRO A 283 17.02 17.49 -35.60
N LEU A 284 17.11 17.92 -34.33
CA LEU A 284 16.78 19.29 -33.94
C LEU A 284 17.76 20.31 -34.52
N MET A 285 19.06 19.99 -34.50
CA MET A 285 20.09 20.85 -35.10
C MET A 285 19.90 20.99 -36.61
N ALA A 286 19.50 19.90 -37.28
CA ALA A 286 19.22 19.90 -38.71
C ALA A 286 17.94 20.68 -39.06
N ASN A 287 16.91 20.65 -38.20
CA ASN A 287 15.60 21.25 -38.47
C ASN A 287 14.98 21.91 -37.22
N PRO A 288 15.44 23.12 -36.83
CA PRO A 288 14.97 23.76 -35.59
C PRO A 288 13.60 24.45 -35.71
N ASN A 289 13.10 24.66 -36.94
CA ASN A 289 12.08 25.68 -37.25
C ASN A 289 10.74 25.57 -36.50
N ASN A 290 10.34 24.37 -36.08
CA ASN A 290 9.05 24.15 -35.40
C ASN A 290 9.19 23.87 -33.90
N SER A 291 10.42 23.76 -33.36
CA SER A 291 10.64 23.49 -31.94
C SER A 291 10.73 24.79 -31.14
N VAL A 292 10.02 24.85 -30.02
CA VAL A 292 10.05 25.98 -29.07
C VAL A 292 10.83 25.61 -27.80
N ILE A 293 10.63 24.37 -27.33
CA ILE A 293 11.32 23.81 -26.17
C ILE A 293 11.87 22.43 -26.56
N ALA A 294 13.17 22.24 -26.35
CA ALA A 294 13.83 20.95 -26.51
C ALA A 294 15.04 20.86 -25.57
N PHE A 295 15.16 19.73 -24.86
CA PHE A 295 16.29 19.38 -23.99
C PHE A 295 16.65 20.39 -22.89
N LYS A 296 15.70 21.24 -22.50
CA LYS A 296 15.87 22.27 -21.45
C LYS A 296 14.69 22.37 -20.49
N ASP A 297 13.80 21.39 -20.54
CA ASP A 297 12.60 21.29 -19.70
C ASP A 297 12.22 19.79 -19.59
N ASN A 298 11.28 19.48 -18.70
CA ASN A 298 10.72 18.14 -18.50
C ASN A 298 9.78 17.70 -19.64
N SER A 299 9.58 18.56 -20.63
CA SER A 299 8.80 18.26 -21.83
C SER A 299 9.39 19.00 -23.05
N SER A 300 8.98 18.58 -24.24
CA SER A 300 9.24 19.30 -25.48
C SER A 300 7.98 19.99 -25.97
N ALA A 301 8.14 21.09 -26.71
CA ALA A 301 7.03 21.84 -27.28
C ALA A 301 7.35 22.27 -28.70
N ILE A 302 6.30 22.24 -29.55
CA ILE A 302 6.32 22.76 -30.91
C ILE A 302 5.34 23.93 -31.04
N ARG A 303 5.47 24.73 -32.10
CA ARG A 303 4.50 25.80 -32.37
C ARG A 303 3.15 25.17 -32.72
N GLY A 304 2.09 25.62 -32.05
CA GLY A 304 0.71 25.27 -32.34
C GLY A 304 0.13 26.07 -33.53
N TYR A 305 -1.18 25.99 -33.69
CA TYR A 305 -1.95 26.83 -34.61
C TYR A 305 -3.02 27.57 -33.82
N ASP A 306 -3.49 28.70 -34.36
CA ASP A 306 -4.64 29.46 -33.86
C ASP A 306 -5.95 28.94 -34.47
#